data_AF-A0A3P3W251-F1
#
_entry.id   AF-A0A3P3W251-F1
#
_cell.length_a   1.000
_cell.length_b   1.000
_cell.length_c   1.000
_cell.angle_alpha   90.00
_cell.angle_beta   90.00
_cell.angle_gamma   90.00
#
_symmetry.space_group_name_H-M   'P 1'
#
loop_
_entity.id
_entity.type
_entity.pdbx_description
1 polymer ?
#
loop_
_entity_poly.entity_id
_entity_poly.type
_entity_poly.pdbx_seq_one_letter_code
_entity_poly.pdbx_strand_id
1 'polypeptide(L)'
;MVVSLHPVPAEFDSAAESIRAVEFRSDLRVNEIRPPEGLAPNSMALAADVSPGDLHGDSQLGTGRFILLHDVSRPEAWRGEFRVVCFAQAPLETDIGGDGMLPEVAWSWLTDALKQCGAEYLYASGTVTVVNSKGFGELTDQGEGSQIEMRASWTPQTPELGPHVEAWSELLCMLGGLPPVDSSEVPVLRARRANGRR
;
A
#
# COMPACT_ATOMS: atom_id res chain seq x y z
N MET A 1 6.95 23.41 -32.62
CA MET A 1 6.44 22.55 -31.55
C MET A 1 7.57 21.61 -31.18
N VAL A 2 8.32 21.93 -30.12
CA VAL A 2 9.49 21.14 -29.72
C VAL A 2 8.96 19.98 -28.89
N VAL A 3 8.78 18.82 -29.51
CA VAL A 3 8.57 17.57 -28.77
C VAL A 3 9.89 17.30 -28.07
N SER A 4 9.94 17.56 -26.76
CA SER A 4 11.10 17.20 -25.96
C SER A 4 11.13 15.68 -25.85
N LEU A 5 11.88 15.03 -26.73
CA LEU A 5 12.30 13.65 -26.60
C LEU A 5 13.36 13.61 -25.50
N HIS A 6 12.95 13.71 -24.22
CA HIS A 6 13.83 13.25 -23.16
C HIS A 6 13.86 11.72 -23.30
N PRO A 7 15.00 11.11 -23.70
CA PRO A 7 15.10 9.66 -23.63
C PRO A 7 14.84 9.27 -22.17
N VAL A 8 13.90 8.37 -21.96
CA VAL A 8 13.69 7.78 -20.65
C VAL A 8 15.03 7.19 -20.21
N PRO A 9 15.58 7.59 -19.06
CA PRO A 9 16.86 7.07 -18.62
C PRO A 9 16.74 5.55 -18.47
N ALA A 10 17.75 4.80 -18.94
CA ALA A 10 17.73 3.33 -18.91
C ALA A 10 17.40 2.75 -17.52
N GLU A 11 17.76 3.47 -16.45
CA GLU A 11 17.43 3.09 -15.08
C GLU A 11 15.93 3.16 -14.78
N PHE A 12 15.19 4.12 -15.33
CA PHE A 12 13.74 4.20 -15.15
C PHE A 12 13.01 3.10 -15.92
N ASP A 13 13.45 2.79 -17.15
CA ASP A 13 12.89 1.69 -17.92
C ASP A 13 13.13 0.35 -17.19
N SER A 14 14.34 0.12 -16.70
CA SER A 14 14.67 -1.06 -15.88
C SER A 14 13.79 -1.14 -14.63
N ALA A 15 13.59 -0.02 -13.93
CA ALA A 15 12.73 0.04 -12.76
C ALA A 15 11.26 -0.26 -13.10
N ALA A 16 10.75 0.29 -14.21
CA ALA A 16 9.39 0.05 -14.65
C ALA A 16 9.17 -1.41 -15.12
N GLU A 17 10.16 -2.01 -15.78
CA GLU A 17 10.14 -3.43 -16.15
C GLU A 17 10.12 -4.34 -14.93
N SER A 18 11.00 -4.07 -13.96
CA SER A 18 11.05 -4.78 -12.67
C SER A 18 9.70 -4.71 -11.93
N ILE A 19 9.04 -3.54 -11.91
CA ILE A 19 7.69 -3.40 -11.33
C ILE A 19 6.65 -4.23 -12.09
N ARG A 20 6.66 -4.19 -13.42
CA ARG A 20 5.67 -4.91 -14.25
C ARG A 20 5.83 -6.43 -14.21
N ALA A 21 7.00 -6.92 -13.81
CA ALA A 21 7.27 -8.35 -13.66
C ALA A 21 6.68 -8.95 -12.38
N VAL A 22 6.22 -8.14 -11.42
CA VAL A 22 5.65 -8.63 -10.16
C VAL A 22 4.35 -9.37 -10.39
N GLU A 23 4.25 -10.57 -9.83
CA GLU A 23 3.02 -11.36 -9.79
C GLU A 23 2.28 -11.12 -8.47
N PHE A 24 0.97 -10.86 -8.57
CA PHE A 24 0.13 -10.57 -7.40
C PHE A 24 -0.78 -11.76 -7.07
N ARG A 25 -1.08 -11.93 -5.78
CA ARG A 25 -2.10 -12.89 -5.31
C ARG A 25 -3.48 -12.54 -5.86
N SER A 26 -4.35 -13.55 -5.99
CA SER A 26 -5.69 -13.40 -6.57
C SER A 26 -6.62 -12.44 -5.81
N ASP A 27 -6.38 -12.23 -4.52
CA ASP A 27 -7.18 -11.33 -3.68
C ASP A 27 -6.77 -9.84 -3.80
N LEU A 28 -5.71 -9.55 -4.57
CA LEU A 28 -5.22 -8.20 -4.78
C LEU A 28 -5.25 -7.86 -6.28
N ARG A 29 -6.14 -6.94 -6.64
CA ARG A 29 -6.22 -6.45 -8.01
C ARG A 29 -5.33 -5.22 -8.16
N VAL A 30 -4.24 -5.35 -8.92
CA VAL A 30 -3.30 -4.26 -9.20
C VAL A 30 -3.38 -3.85 -10.66
N ASN A 31 -3.38 -2.54 -10.94
CA ASN A 31 -3.32 -2.01 -12.30
C ASN A 31 -2.42 -0.77 -12.35
N GLU A 32 -1.68 -0.61 -13.45
CA GLU A 32 -0.96 0.64 -13.74
C GLU A 32 -1.97 1.77 -14.05
N ILE A 33 -1.75 2.93 -13.45
CA ILE A 33 -2.58 4.13 -13.63
C ILE A 33 -1.72 5.31 -14.06
N ARG A 34 -2.36 6.39 -14.52
CA ARG A 34 -1.65 7.64 -14.79
C ARG A 34 -1.06 8.19 -13.48
N PRO A 35 0.25 8.47 -13.42
CA PRO A 35 0.86 9.11 -12.24
C PRO A 35 0.40 10.57 -12.11
N PRO A 36 0.43 11.15 -10.90
CA PRO A 36 0.16 12.57 -10.72
C PRO A 36 1.15 13.43 -11.52
N GLU A 37 0.65 14.47 -12.17
CA GLU A 37 1.46 15.35 -13.01
C GLU A 37 2.33 16.31 -12.17
N GLY A 38 3.52 16.64 -12.68
CA GLY A 38 4.37 17.67 -12.09
C GLY A 38 5.22 17.26 -10.88
N LEU A 39 5.25 15.97 -10.52
CA LEU A 39 6.08 15.49 -9.40
C LEU A 39 7.53 15.17 -9.78
N ALA A 40 7.76 14.68 -11.01
CA ALA A 40 9.05 14.21 -11.50
C ALA A 40 9.10 14.24 -13.03
N PRO A 41 10.29 14.31 -13.65
CA PRO A 41 10.45 14.13 -15.10
C PRO A 41 9.94 12.76 -15.59
N ASN A 42 10.19 11.70 -14.82
CA ASN A 42 9.69 10.35 -15.10
C ASN A 42 8.94 9.82 -13.87
N SER A 43 7.78 9.22 -14.10
CA SER A 43 6.98 8.63 -13.02
C SER A 43 6.12 7.47 -13.51
N MET A 44 5.85 6.53 -12.60
CA MET A 44 4.98 5.38 -12.80
C MET A 44 4.08 5.25 -11.57
N ALA A 45 2.82 4.84 -11.75
CA ALA A 45 1.91 4.67 -10.64
C ALA A 45 1.08 3.40 -10.77
N LEU A 46 0.86 2.73 -9.64
CA LEU A 46 -0.03 1.59 -9.49
C LEU A 46 -1.19 1.95 -8.58
N ALA A 47 -2.34 1.38 -8.91
CA ALA A 47 -3.53 1.32 -8.07
C ALA A 47 -3.78 -0.13 -7.68
N ALA A 48 -4.08 -0.36 -6.41
CA ALA A 48 -4.48 -1.67 -5.92
C ALA A 48 -5.75 -1.61 -5.09
N ASP A 49 -6.56 -2.64 -5.20
CA ASP A 49 -7.75 -2.87 -4.39
C ASP A 49 -7.73 -4.30 -3.84
N VAL A 50 -7.93 -4.43 -2.53
CA VAL A 50 -8.03 -5.73 -1.84
C VAL A 50 -9.49 -6.16 -1.88
N SER A 51 -9.75 -7.32 -2.49
CA SER A 51 -11.07 -7.92 -2.56
C SER A 51 -10.95 -9.41 -2.23
N PRO A 52 -11.76 -9.95 -1.31
CA PRO A 52 -11.85 -11.40 -1.15
C PRO A 52 -12.44 -11.95 -2.45
N GLY A 53 -11.68 -12.73 -3.23
CA GLY A 53 -12.20 -13.28 -4.48
C GLY A 53 -13.43 -14.17 -4.24
N ASP A 54 -14.44 -14.12 -5.13
CA ASP A 54 -15.70 -14.90 -5.29
C ASP A 54 -16.50 -15.39 -4.05
N LEU A 55 -15.98 -15.24 -2.84
CA LEU A 55 -16.52 -15.77 -1.60
C LEU A 55 -16.72 -14.57 -0.67
N HIS A 56 -17.92 -14.00 -0.71
CA HIS A 56 -18.50 -13.02 0.23
C HIS A 56 -18.36 -11.53 -0.15
N GLY A 57 -19.07 -11.13 -1.21
CA GLY A 57 -19.58 -9.76 -1.39
C GLY A 57 -18.56 -8.73 -1.90
N ASP A 58 -19.06 -7.69 -2.58
CA ASP A 58 -18.30 -6.56 -3.15
C ASP A 58 -17.69 -5.62 -2.06
N SER A 59 -17.23 -6.16 -0.94
CA SER A 59 -16.66 -5.35 0.14
C SER A 59 -15.17 -5.15 -0.09
N GLN A 60 -14.80 -3.97 -0.56
CA GLN A 60 -13.41 -3.51 -0.67
C GLN A 60 -12.78 -3.49 0.73
N LEU A 61 -11.79 -4.35 0.95
CA LEU A 61 -11.11 -4.51 2.24
C LEU A 61 -9.91 -3.57 2.40
N GLY A 62 -9.48 -2.93 1.31
CA GLY A 62 -8.40 -1.96 1.33
C GLY A 62 -8.11 -1.44 -0.07
N THR A 63 -7.46 -0.28 -0.12
CA THR A 63 -6.99 0.33 -1.37
C THR A 63 -5.62 0.91 -1.17
N GLY A 64 -4.83 0.96 -2.23
CA GLY A 64 -3.49 1.52 -2.20
C GLY A 64 -3.09 2.22 -3.47
N ARG A 65 -2.10 3.11 -3.34
CA ARG A 65 -1.37 3.69 -4.45
C ARG A 65 0.12 3.56 -4.20
N PHE A 66 0.84 3.14 -5.23
CA PHE A 66 2.29 3.13 -5.26
C PHE A 66 2.73 4.05 -6.39
N ILE A 67 3.60 5.01 -6.11
CA ILE A 67 4.07 5.98 -7.09
C ILE A 67 5.59 5.94 -7.08
N LEU A 68 6.19 5.54 -8.19
CA LEU A 68 7.62 5.68 -8.45
C LEU A 68 7.87 7.04 -9.11
N LEU A 69 8.79 7.81 -8.53
CA LEU A 69 9.30 9.06 -9.07
C LEU A 69 10.77 8.88 -9.42
N HIS A 70 11.21 9.44 -10.54
CA HIS A 70 12.60 9.40 -10.98
C HIS A 70 13.06 10.73 -11.58
N ASP A 71 14.17 11.23 -11.06
CA ASP A 71 14.80 12.48 -11.47
C ASP A 71 16.33 12.39 -11.30
N VAL A 72 17.03 12.38 -12.44
CA VAL A 72 18.50 12.31 -12.52
C VAL A 72 19.20 13.50 -11.85
N SER A 73 18.49 14.60 -11.60
CA SER A 73 19.03 15.75 -10.87
C SER A 73 19.22 15.47 -9.37
N ARG A 74 18.70 14.35 -8.86
CA ARG A 74 18.75 13.93 -7.45
C ARG A 74 18.19 15.03 -6.52
N PRO A 75 16.87 15.29 -6.55
CA PRO A 75 16.27 16.29 -5.67
C PRO A 75 16.67 16.08 -4.20
N GLU A 76 17.05 17.16 -3.52
CA GLU A 76 17.56 17.09 -2.14
C GLU A 76 16.57 16.40 -1.18
N ALA A 77 15.27 16.64 -1.38
CA ALA A 77 14.20 16.03 -0.60
C ALA A 77 14.12 14.50 -0.75
N TRP A 78 14.62 13.95 -1.86
CA TRP A 78 14.59 12.51 -2.15
C TRP A 78 15.88 11.83 -1.71
N ARG A 79 17.00 12.56 -1.71
CA ARG A 79 18.33 12.01 -1.36
C ARG A 79 18.70 10.81 -2.22
N GLY A 80 18.31 10.85 -3.49
CA GLY A 80 18.50 9.80 -4.48
C GLY A 80 17.82 10.18 -5.80
N GLU A 81 18.06 9.40 -6.86
CA GLU A 81 17.39 9.60 -8.16
C GLU A 81 15.95 9.09 -8.13
N PHE A 82 15.69 8.07 -7.31
CA PHE A 82 14.36 7.49 -7.11
C PHE A 82 13.71 7.94 -5.81
N ARG A 83 12.39 8.11 -5.85
CA ARG A 83 11.56 8.24 -4.65
C ARG A 83 10.29 7.44 -4.85
N VAL A 84 9.95 6.60 -3.87
CA VAL A 84 8.64 5.97 -3.80
C VAL A 84 7.75 6.77 -2.88
N VAL A 85 6.50 6.98 -3.30
CA VAL A 85 5.41 7.50 -2.48
C VAL A 85 4.30 6.47 -2.45
N CYS A 86 3.86 6.12 -1.25
CA CYS A 86 2.88 5.09 -0.98
C CYS A 86 1.70 5.67 -0.21
N PHE A 87 0.50 5.27 -0.62
CA PHE A 87 -0.75 5.45 0.12
C PHE A 87 -1.39 4.08 0.31
N ALA A 88 -1.91 3.82 1.51
CA ALA A 88 -2.68 2.62 1.81
C ALA A 88 -3.81 2.98 2.77
N GLN A 89 -4.99 2.41 2.57
CA GLN A 89 -6.16 2.68 3.40
C GLN A 89 -7.01 1.42 3.53
N ALA A 90 -7.54 1.16 4.72
CA ALA A 90 -8.45 0.06 4.97
C ALA A 90 -9.49 0.44 6.06
N PRO A 91 -10.73 -0.10 5.97
CA PRO A 91 -11.67 -0.02 7.08
C PRO A 91 -11.13 -0.82 8.28
N LEU A 92 -11.47 -0.36 9.50
CA LEU A 92 -11.16 -1.04 10.75
C LEU A 92 -12.45 -1.39 11.48
N GLU A 93 -12.41 -2.49 12.23
CA GLU A 93 -13.40 -2.73 13.28
C GLU A 93 -13.27 -1.68 14.39
N THR A 94 -14.39 -1.20 14.91
CA THR A 94 -14.42 -0.03 15.82
C THR A 94 -13.75 -0.28 17.17
N ASP A 95 -13.64 -1.54 17.60
CA ASP A 95 -12.94 -1.95 18.81
C ASP A 95 -11.41 -1.88 18.65
N ILE A 96 -10.90 -2.13 17.45
CA ILE A 96 -9.47 -2.04 17.12
C ILE A 96 -9.05 -0.58 16.90
N GLY A 97 -9.93 0.26 16.34
CA GLY A 97 -9.66 1.68 16.07
C GLY A 97 -9.28 2.52 17.29
N GLY A 98 -9.61 2.05 18.49
CA GLY A 98 -9.23 2.69 19.76
C GLY A 98 -7.84 2.31 20.29
N ASP A 99 -7.14 1.34 19.67
CA ASP A 99 -5.83 0.89 20.12
C ASP A 99 -4.74 1.92 19.78
N GLY A 100 -4.12 2.49 20.81
CA GLY A 100 -3.06 3.48 20.68
C GLY A 100 -1.76 2.95 20.07
N MET A 101 -1.55 1.63 20.01
CA MET A 101 -0.36 1.00 19.42
C MET A 101 -0.53 0.68 17.93
N LEU A 102 -1.76 0.79 17.40
CA LEU A 102 -2.06 0.41 16.03
C LEU A 102 -1.21 1.18 15.00
N PRO A 103 -0.95 2.50 15.14
CA PRO A 103 -0.08 3.22 14.22
C PRO A 103 1.34 2.63 14.12
N GLU A 104 1.95 2.28 15.26
CA GLU A 104 3.29 1.69 15.31
C GLU A 104 3.33 0.29 14.70
N VAL A 105 2.30 -0.52 14.95
CA VAL A 105 2.17 -1.87 14.38
C VAL A 105 1.98 -1.80 12.86
N ALA A 106 1.11 -0.91 12.38
CA ALA A 106 0.93 -0.72 10.95
C ALA A 106 2.21 -0.22 10.28
N TRP A 107 2.95 0.69 10.92
CA TRP A 107 4.25 1.12 10.43
C TRP A 107 5.25 -0.04 10.36
N SER A 108 5.30 -0.91 11.38
CA SER A 108 6.19 -2.08 11.36
C SER A 108 5.85 -3.04 10.23
N TRP A 109 4.57 -3.20 9.88
CA TRP A 109 4.17 -4.02 8.72
C TRP A 109 4.82 -3.57 7.41
N LEU A 110 4.88 -2.26 7.14
CA LEU A 110 5.57 -1.75 5.96
C LEU A 110 7.08 -2.04 6.01
N THR A 111 7.74 -1.72 7.13
CA THR A 111 9.20 -1.88 7.22
C THR A 111 9.63 -3.34 7.22
N ASP A 112 8.82 -4.21 7.83
CA ASP A 112 9.07 -5.65 7.85
C ASP A 112 8.82 -6.27 6.47
N ALA A 113 7.75 -5.87 5.77
CA ALA A 113 7.51 -6.32 4.40
C ALA A 113 8.64 -5.90 3.46
N LEU A 114 9.10 -4.64 3.53
CA LEU A 114 10.25 -4.16 2.74
C LEU A 114 11.49 -5.01 3.00
N LYS A 115 11.76 -5.34 4.27
CA LYS A 115 12.88 -6.19 4.65
C LYS A 115 12.72 -7.64 4.16
N GLN A 116 11.53 -8.22 4.29
CA GLN A 116 11.25 -9.62 3.94
C GLN A 116 11.32 -9.86 2.42
N CYS A 117 10.82 -8.92 1.63
CA CYS A 117 10.92 -8.96 0.17
C CYS A 117 12.34 -8.65 -0.35
N GLY A 118 13.26 -8.21 0.52
CA GLY A 118 14.62 -7.85 0.11
C GLY A 118 14.71 -6.49 -0.60
N ALA A 119 13.77 -5.58 -0.32
CA ALA A 119 13.75 -4.25 -0.90
C ALA A 119 14.84 -3.36 -0.26
N GLU A 120 15.81 -2.92 -1.05
CA GLU A 120 16.89 -2.05 -0.57
C GLU A 120 16.46 -0.58 -0.57
N TYR A 121 16.31 0.03 0.62
CA TYR A 121 15.87 1.42 0.75
C TYR A 121 16.63 2.20 1.82
N LEU A 122 16.60 3.52 1.68
CA LEU A 122 16.98 4.50 2.71
C LEU A 122 15.87 5.51 2.94
N TYR A 123 16.01 6.30 4.02
CA TYR A 123 15.18 7.47 4.31
C TYR A 123 13.67 7.21 4.26
N ALA A 124 13.23 6.07 4.81
CA ALA A 124 11.81 5.80 5.01
C ALA A 124 11.21 6.77 6.01
N SER A 125 10.02 7.24 5.68
CA SER A 125 9.27 8.23 6.44
C SER A 125 7.80 8.10 6.13
N GLY A 126 6.94 8.44 7.07
CA GLY A 126 5.50 8.39 6.83
C GLY A 126 4.67 8.80 8.03
N THR A 127 3.36 8.74 7.84
CA THR A 127 2.35 8.93 8.86
C THR A 127 1.35 7.78 8.77
N VAL A 128 0.95 7.25 9.92
CA VAL A 128 -0.21 6.38 10.04
C VAL A 128 -1.28 7.14 10.83
N THR A 129 -2.47 7.23 10.27
CA THR A 129 -3.60 7.96 10.83
C THR A 129 -4.75 6.99 11.04
N VAL A 130 -5.30 6.97 12.25
CA VAL A 130 -6.52 6.24 12.57
C VAL A 130 -7.65 7.25 12.74
N VAL A 131 -8.72 7.09 11.97
CA VAL A 131 -9.90 7.95 12.01
C VAL A 131 -11.04 7.17 12.66
N ASN A 132 -11.52 7.65 13.80
CA ASN A 132 -12.70 7.11 14.48
C ASN A 132 -13.86 8.09 14.32
N SER A 133 -15.00 7.59 13.85
CA SER A 133 -16.22 8.37 13.64
C SER A 133 -17.38 7.79 14.45
N LYS A 134 -18.22 8.67 14.98
CA LYS A 134 -19.46 8.32 15.66
C LYS A 134 -20.56 9.26 15.20
N GLY A 135 -21.63 8.69 14.66
CA GLY A 135 -22.80 9.44 14.24
C GLY A 135 -23.59 10.01 15.42
N PHE A 136 -24.07 11.25 15.28
CA PHE A 136 -24.98 11.90 16.21
C PHE A 136 -26.11 12.60 15.43
N GLY A 137 -27.27 12.80 16.05
CA GLY A 137 -28.41 13.46 15.41
C GLY A 137 -28.92 12.67 14.21
N GLU A 138 -29.00 13.30 13.04
CA GLU A 138 -29.43 12.67 11.78
C GLU A 138 -28.48 11.55 11.31
N LEU A 139 -27.25 11.50 11.82
CA LEU A 139 -26.27 10.45 11.50
C LEU A 139 -26.27 9.31 12.51
N THR A 140 -27.17 9.32 13.51
CA THR A 140 -27.23 8.26 14.54
C THR A 140 -27.38 6.87 13.92
N ASP A 141 -28.16 6.77 12.83
CA ASP A 141 -28.39 5.50 12.12
C ASP A 141 -27.15 5.01 11.35
N GLN A 142 -26.13 5.85 11.15
CA GLN A 142 -24.86 5.46 10.52
C GLN A 142 -23.89 4.77 11.48
N GLY A 143 -24.14 4.84 12.80
CA GLY A 143 -23.36 4.12 13.81
C GLY A 143 -21.95 4.66 14.05
N GLU A 144 -21.04 3.76 14.43
CA GLU A 144 -19.61 4.03 14.63
C GLU A 144 -18.81 3.44 13.46
N GLY A 145 -17.74 4.13 13.06
CA GLY A 145 -16.83 3.68 12.02
C GLY A 145 -15.38 3.92 12.42
N SER A 146 -14.49 3.09 11.89
CA SER A 146 -13.05 3.29 12.02
C SER A 146 -12.33 2.99 10.72
N GLN A 147 -11.23 3.70 10.48
CA GLN A 147 -10.43 3.56 9.28
C GLN A 147 -8.97 3.85 9.59
N ILE A 148 -8.06 3.09 8.97
CA ILE A 148 -6.63 3.36 8.97
C ILE A 148 -6.20 3.90 7.61
N GLU A 149 -5.32 4.90 7.64
CA GLU A 149 -4.65 5.47 6.48
C GLU A 149 -3.15 5.54 6.74
N MET A 150 -2.35 5.03 5.81
CA MET A 150 -0.91 5.20 5.80
C MET A 150 -0.48 6.02 4.59
N ARG A 151 0.38 7.01 4.84
CA ARG A 151 1.16 7.70 3.81
C ARG A 151 2.63 7.49 4.11
N ALA A 152 3.36 6.89 3.19
CA ALA A 152 4.77 6.60 3.37
C ALA A 152 5.58 7.02 2.14
N SER A 153 6.87 7.23 2.33
CA SER A 153 7.81 7.41 1.25
C SER A 153 9.22 7.00 1.67
N TRP A 154 9.98 6.48 0.72
CA TRP A 154 11.35 6.01 0.91
C TRP A 154 12.15 6.15 -0.39
N THR A 155 13.46 6.00 -0.28
CA THR A 155 14.42 6.16 -1.38
C THR A 155 15.01 4.79 -1.74
N PRO A 156 14.55 4.15 -2.83
CA PRO A 156 15.15 2.92 -3.36
C PRO A 156 16.64 3.10 -3.62
N GLN A 157 17.44 2.05 -3.41
CA GLN A 157 18.89 2.09 -3.64
C GLN A 157 19.31 1.51 -5.00
N THR A 158 18.42 0.76 -5.65
CA THR A 158 18.67 0.11 -6.94
C THR A 158 17.45 0.30 -7.86
N PRO A 159 17.61 0.09 -9.18
CA PRO A 159 16.49 0.02 -10.12
C PRO A 159 15.72 -1.33 -10.04
N GLU A 160 16.03 -2.22 -9.10
CA GLU A 160 15.25 -3.44 -8.85
C GLU A 160 14.07 -3.12 -7.93
N LEU A 161 12.95 -2.69 -8.52
CA LEU A 161 11.79 -2.16 -7.79
C LEU A 161 10.69 -3.20 -7.50
N GLY A 162 10.79 -4.41 -8.06
CA GLY A 162 9.87 -5.52 -7.81
C GLY A 162 9.68 -5.81 -6.33
N PRO A 163 10.76 -6.01 -5.54
CA PRO A 163 10.69 -6.18 -4.10
C PRO A 163 9.95 -5.07 -3.34
N HIS A 164 10.01 -3.83 -3.82
CA HIS A 164 9.31 -2.71 -3.18
C HIS A 164 7.80 -2.77 -3.41
N VAL A 165 7.39 -3.23 -4.61
CA VAL A 165 5.98 -3.41 -4.97
C VAL A 165 5.39 -4.64 -4.30
N GLU A 166 6.15 -5.73 -4.19
CA GLU A 166 5.79 -6.90 -3.39
C GLU A 166 5.55 -6.52 -1.92
N ALA A 167 6.48 -5.77 -1.31
CA ALA A 167 6.33 -5.30 0.07
C ALA A 167 5.09 -4.40 0.27
N TRP A 168 4.83 -3.51 -0.68
CA TRP A 168 3.61 -2.70 -0.68
C TRP A 168 2.35 -3.55 -0.82
N SER A 169 2.38 -4.60 -1.63
CA SER A 169 1.27 -5.53 -1.81
C SER A 169 0.95 -6.30 -0.52
N GLU A 170 1.97 -6.75 0.21
CA GLU A 170 1.84 -7.41 1.50
C GLU A 170 1.26 -6.46 2.56
N LEU A 171 1.73 -5.21 2.60
CA LEU A 171 1.16 -4.18 3.47
C LEU A 171 -0.34 -4.02 3.23
N LEU A 172 -0.78 -3.91 1.96
CA LEU A 172 -2.19 -3.75 1.64
C LEU A 172 -3.02 -4.95 2.08
N CYS A 173 -2.51 -6.15 1.88
CA CYS A 173 -3.18 -7.37 2.28
C CYS A 173 -3.32 -7.45 3.81
N MET A 174 -2.26 -7.15 4.56
CA MET A 174 -2.29 -7.09 6.03
C MET A 174 -3.28 -6.05 6.54
N LEU A 175 -3.28 -4.84 5.96
CA LEU A 175 -4.25 -3.79 6.31
C LEU A 175 -5.69 -4.21 6.01
N GLY A 176 -5.89 -4.94 4.90
CA GLY A 176 -7.19 -5.52 4.53
C GLY A 176 -7.56 -6.80 5.29
N GLY A 177 -6.80 -7.18 6.32
CA GLY A 177 -7.07 -8.35 7.16
C GLY A 177 -6.81 -9.70 6.49
N LEU A 178 -6.16 -9.72 5.33
CA LEU A 178 -5.70 -10.94 4.70
C LEU A 178 -4.40 -11.38 5.36
N PRO A 179 -4.25 -12.67 5.71
CA PRO A 179 -2.99 -13.17 6.23
C PRO A 179 -1.89 -13.01 5.16
N PRO A 180 -0.64 -12.77 5.57
CA PRO A 180 0.51 -12.89 4.69
C PRO A 180 0.49 -14.25 3.99
N VAL A 181 1.02 -14.32 2.77
CA VAL A 181 1.13 -15.60 2.08
C VAL A 181 2.22 -16.42 2.77
N ASP A 182 1.83 -17.29 3.69
CA ASP A 182 2.75 -18.21 4.36
C ASP A 182 3.55 -19.02 3.32
N SER A 183 4.88 -19.00 3.42
CA SER A 183 5.74 -20.01 2.78
C SER A 183 5.67 -21.38 3.49
N SER A 184 4.80 -21.53 4.50
CA SER A 184 4.46 -22.81 5.13
C SER A 184 3.17 -22.67 5.94
N GLU A 185 2.12 -23.36 5.51
CA GLU A 185 0.77 -23.41 6.10
C GLU A 185 0.71 -23.30 7.64
N VAL A 186 0.02 -22.28 8.16
CA VAL A 186 -0.61 -22.36 9.49
C VAL A 186 -2.10 -22.00 9.39
N PRO A 187 -3.04 -22.87 9.84
CA PRO A 187 -4.47 -22.65 9.67
C PRO A 187 -4.94 -21.49 10.56
N VAL A 188 -5.51 -20.45 9.94
CA VAL A 188 -6.16 -19.34 10.63
C VAL A 188 -7.38 -19.86 11.40
N LEU A 189 -7.39 -19.63 12.71
CA LEU A 189 -8.53 -19.88 13.59
C LEU A 189 -9.71 -18.98 13.16
N ARG A 190 -10.69 -19.56 12.46
CA ARG A 190 -11.98 -18.90 12.21
C ARG A 190 -12.78 -18.77 13.51
N ALA A 191 -12.99 -17.54 13.98
CA ALA A 191 -13.99 -17.26 15.00
C ALA A 191 -15.40 -17.50 14.44
N ARG A 192 -16.02 -18.63 14.82
CA ARG A 192 -17.43 -18.91 14.55
C ARG A 192 -18.30 -17.90 15.31
N ARG A 193 -19.00 -17.02 14.59
CA ARG A 193 -20.16 -16.31 15.16
C ARG A 193 -21.24 -17.33 15.52
N ALA A 194 -21.49 -17.53 16.81
CA ALA A 194 -22.62 -18.29 17.30
C ALA A 194 -23.90 -17.46 17.14
N ASN A 195 -24.80 -17.90 16.25
CA ASN A 195 -26.10 -17.28 16.06
C ASN A 195 -27.05 -17.72 17.20
N GLY A 196 -27.14 -16.90 18.25
CA GLY A 196 -28.09 -17.10 19.34
C GLY A 196 -29.47 -16.55 18.97
N ARG A 197 -30.38 -17.41 18.52
CA ARG A 197 -31.81 -17.11 18.49
C ARG A 197 -32.44 -17.52 19.82
N ARG A 198 -33.10 -16.59 20.49
CA ARG A 198 -34.25 -16.83 21.37
C ARG A 198 -35.35 -15.87 20.96
#